data_AF-A0A540L5T7-F1
#
_entry.id   AF-A0A540L5T7-F1
#
_cell.length_a   1.000
_cell.length_b   1.000
_cell.length_c   1.000
_cell.angle_alpha   90.00
_cell.angle_beta   90.00
_cell.angle_gamma   90.00
#
_symmetry.space_group_name_H-M   'P 1'
#
loop_
_entity.id
_entity.type
_entity.pdbx_description
1 polymer ?
#
loop_
_entity_poly.entity_id
_entity_poly.type
_entity_poly.pdbx_seq_one_letter_code
_entity_poly.pdbx_strand_id
1 'polypeptide(L)'
;MSLLSNRISKEELQPGDHIYTYRKLHTYSHHGIYVGEGRVIHFVKTKGKGKISSKRKPRCSDCKNDPNTARGVVKTCVDCFLKGHGLFRFEYNVSHNRFNIKNRGTCSTESCYPGGETVRRASEIFDKDPTHGTGFGEYNLLKNNCEDFASYCKRGTSVSEQAVRVWSVGNSFADSTNSSSTTSAASPSRIDDATTSKAAFLISKATSFFSSDS
;
A
#
# COMPACT_ATOMS: atom_id res chain seq x y z
N MET A 1 -7.51 17.30 13.49
CA MET A 1 -6.53 16.23 13.20
C MET A 1 -5.14 16.84 13.15
N SER A 2 -4.10 16.14 13.61
CA SER A 2 -2.73 16.67 13.58
C SER A 2 -2.16 16.67 12.16
N LEU A 3 -1.67 17.81 11.69
CA LEU A 3 -1.18 18.00 10.31
C LEU A 3 0.08 17.18 9.95
N LEU A 4 0.75 16.59 10.96
CA LEU A 4 2.08 15.96 10.82
C LEU A 4 2.12 14.47 11.22
N SER A 5 1.06 13.93 11.82
CA SER A 5 1.08 12.55 12.34
C SER A 5 -0.24 11.83 12.13
N ASN A 6 -0.16 10.70 11.42
CA ASN A 6 -1.23 9.72 11.24
C ASN A 6 -1.58 8.95 12.54
N ARG A 7 -0.90 9.22 13.67
CA ARG A 7 -1.07 8.46 14.91
C ARG A 7 -2.43 8.74 15.54
N ILE A 8 -3.13 7.68 15.93
CA ILE A 8 -4.44 7.74 16.60
C ILE A 8 -4.41 6.90 17.89
N SER A 9 -5.36 7.14 18.78
CA SER A 9 -5.65 6.26 19.92
C SER A 9 -6.53 5.07 19.50
N LYS A 10 -6.78 4.10 20.41
CA LYS A 10 -7.66 2.95 20.10
C LYS A 10 -9.14 3.37 20.07
N GLU A 11 -9.47 4.39 20.85
CA GLU A 11 -10.81 4.93 21.05
C GLU A 11 -11.30 5.71 19.82
N GLU A 12 -10.37 6.21 19.00
CA GLU A 12 -10.66 6.84 17.71
C GLU A 12 -11.02 5.84 16.59
N LEU A 13 -10.84 4.53 16.77
CA LEU A 13 -10.99 3.53 15.71
C LEU A 13 -12.43 3.35 15.25
N GLN A 14 -12.63 3.40 13.92
CA GLN A 14 -13.92 3.21 13.26
C GLN A 14 -13.88 2.00 12.30
N PRO A 15 -14.91 1.13 12.27
CA PRO A 15 -14.95 -0.01 11.36
C PRO A 15 -14.74 0.41 9.89
N GLY A 16 -13.78 -0.25 9.23
CA GLY A 16 -13.33 0.09 7.88
C GLY A 16 -12.15 1.07 7.82
N ASP A 17 -11.57 1.44 8.96
CA ASP A 17 -10.27 2.08 9.02
C ASP A 17 -9.18 1.18 8.44
N HIS A 18 -8.44 1.71 7.46
CA HIS A 18 -7.13 1.18 7.10
C HIS A 18 -6.13 1.69 8.14
N ILE A 19 -5.60 0.78 8.94
CA ILE A 19 -4.60 1.06 9.97
C ILE A 19 -3.26 0.43 9.63
N TYR A 20 -2.20 1.03 10.14
CA TYR A 20 -0.85 0.50 10.03
C TYR A 20 -0.04 0.71 11.31
N THR A 21 1.06 -0.03 11.42
CA THR A 21 2.00 0.07 12.53
C THR A 21 3.42 -0.14 12.04
N TYR A 22 4.37 0.69 12.48
CA TYR A 22 5.76 0.58 12.08
C TYR A 22 6.47 -0.59 12.76
N ARG A 23 7.30 -1.31 12.00
CA ARG A 23 7.98 -2.55 12.39
C ARG A 23 9.48 -2.44 12.24
N LYS A 24 10.22 -3.22 13.05
CA LYS A 24 11.68 -3.36 13.02
C LYS A 24 12.40 -2.00 12.84
N LEU A 25 12.36 -1.14 13.87
CA LEU A 25 12.96 0.19 13.82
C LEU A 25 12.50 1.02 12.60
N HIS A 26 11.19 1.04 12.33
CA HIS A 26 10.56 1.79 11.22
C HIS A 26 10.94 1.34 9.80
N THR A 27 11.64 0.22 9.62
CA THR A 27 12.04 -0.27 8.28
C THR A 27 10.89 -0.74 7.38
N TYR A 28 9.70 -1.02 7.94
CA TYR A 28 8.47 -1.20 7.15
C TYR A 28 7.20 -0.91 7.98
N SER A 29 6.11 -0.58 7.30
CA SER A 29 4.75 -0.52 7.86
C SER A 29 4.04 -1.87 7.70
N HIS A 30 3.35 -2.33 8.74
CA HIS A 30 2.46 -3.50 8.67
C HIS A 30 1.01 -3.01 8.72
N HIS A 31 0.21 -3.39 7.72
CA HIS A 31 -1.11 -2.82 7.43
C HIS A 31 -2.25 -3.80 7.72
N GLY A 32 -3.46 -3.28 7.96
CA GLY A 32 -4.68 -4.05 8.18
C GLY A 32 -5.93 -3.19 8.14
N ILE A 33 -7.09 -3.85 8.11
CA ILE A 33 -8.41 -3.23 8.20
C ILE A 33 -8.99 -3.50 9.59
N TYR A 34 -9.31 -2.44 10.34
CA TYR A 34 -10.09 -2.58 11.57
C TYR A 34 -11.55 -2.89 11.22
N VAL A 35 -12.13 -3.93 11.83
CA VAL A 35 -13.48 -4.42 11.49
C VAL A 35 -14.50 -4.26 12.62
N GLY A 36 -14.18 -3.46 13.64
CA GLY A 36 -14.98 -3.33 14.87
C GLY A 36 -14.51 -4.26 15.99
N GLU A 37 -15.10 -4.11 17.18
CA GLU A 37 -14.94 -5.01 18.33
C GLU A 37 -13.47 -5.31 18.74
N GLY A 38 -12.56 -4.36 18.55
CA GLY A 38 -11.13 -4.59 18.82
C GLY A 38 -10.47 -5.59 17.86
N ARG A 39 -11.07 -5.87 16.69
CA ARG A 39 -10.60 -6.83 15.69
C ARG A 39 -10.01 -6.17 14.44
N VAL A 40 -8.96 -6.78 13.90
CA VAL A 40 -8.26 -6.35 12.68
C VAL A 40 -8.10 -7.54 11.75
N ILE A 41 -8.52 -7.41 10.50
CA ILE A 41 -8.18 -8.36 9.42
C ILE A 41 -6.94 -7.84 8.71
N HIS A 42 -5.91 -8.68 8.55
CA HIS A 42 -4.68 -8.29 7.88
C HIS A 42 -3.99 -9.46 7.19
N PHE A 43 -3.24 -9.15 6.13
CA PHE A 43 -2.45 -10.14 5.40
C PHE A 43 -1.06 -10.31 6.03
N VAL A 44 -0.69 -11.55 6.35
CA VAL A 44 0.65 -11.96 6.80
C VAL A 44 1.25 -12.94 5.80
N LYS A 45 2.52 -13.31 5.98
CA LYS A 45 3.17 -14.30 5.12
C LYS A 45 2.38 -15.62 5.11
N THR A 46 2.09 -16.13 3.91
CA THR A 46 1.48 -17.45 3.68
C THR A 46 2.48 -18.58 3.89
N LYS A 47 3.73 -18.38 3.50
CA LYS A 47 4.82 -19.36 3.62
C LYS A 47 5.99 -18.82 4.43
N GLY A 48 6.56 -19.70 5.25
CA GLY A 48 7.77 -19.45 6.00
C GLY A 48 7.89 -20.47 7.12
N LYS A 49 9.01 -21.21 7.15
CA LYS A 49 9.38 -21.97 8.35
C LYS A 49 9.40 -20.95 9.50
N GLY A 50 8.57 -21.16 10.52
CA GLY A 50 8.76 -20.45 11.78
C GLY A 50 10.23 -20.64 12.17
N LYS A 51 10.92 -19.58 12.59
CA LYS A 51 12.26 -19.74 13.17
C LYS A 51 12.15 -20.88 14.19
N ILE A 52 13.07 -21.84 14.16
CA ILE A 52 13.19 -22.88 15.19
C ILE A 52 13.72 -22.18 16.46
N SER A 53 12.84 -21.36 17.02
CA SER A 53 12.91 -20.79 18.34
C SER A 53 12.48 -21.93 19.25
N SER A 54 13.39 -22.37 20.11
CA SER A 54 13.10 -23.32 21.19
C SER A 54 11.98 -22.86 22.14
N LYS A 55 11.53 -21.61 22.01
CA LYS A 55 10.35 -21.04 22.67
C LYS A 55 9.25 -20.77 21.63
N ARG A 56 8.25 -21.65 21.53
CA ARG A 56 6.97 -21.35 20.86
C ARG A 56 6.26 -20.25 21.65
N LYS A 57 5.65 -19.28 20.96
CA LYS A 57 4.83 -18.26 21.65
C LYS A 57 3.42 -18.82 21.91
N PRO A 58 2.80 -18.56 23.07
CA PRO A 58 1.42 -18.99 23.32
C PRO A 58 0.46 -18.29 22.35
N ARG A 59 -0.71 -18.91 22.14
CA ARG A 59 -1.82 -18.29 21.41
C ARG A 59 -2.38 -17.12 22.21
N CYS A 60 -2.93 -16.11 21.53
CA CYS A 60 -3.57 -15.00 22.23
C CYS A 60 -4.79 -15.49 23.03
N SER A 61 -4.93 -15.07 24.30
CA SER A 61 -6.08 -15.41 25.14
C SER A 61 -7.39 -14.81 24.61
N ASP A 62 -7.33 -13.62 24.02
CA ASP A 62 -8.46 -12.93 23.40
C ASP A 62 -8.74 -13.46 21.99
N CYS A 63 -8.02 -13.01 20.96
CA CYS A 63 -8.32 -13.37 19.56
C CYS A 63 -7.96 -14.80 19.12
N LYS A 64 -7.44 -15.65 20.02
CA LYS A 64 -7.03 -17.05 19.78
C LYS A 64 -6.00 -17.27 18.66
N ASN A 65 -5.47 -16.21 18.04
CA ASN A 65 -4.49 -16.31 16.96
C ASN A 65 -3.21 -17.03 17.41
N ASP A 66 -2.67 -17.90 16.56
CA ASP A 66 -1.40 -18.58 16.79
C ASP A 66 -0.27 -17.80 16.09
N PRO A 67 0.62 -17.11 16.84
CA PRO A 67 1.70 -16.33 16.26
C PRO A 67 2.79 -17.18 15.59
N ASN A 68 2.74 -18.51 15.72
CA ASN A 68 3.72 -19.43 15.14
C ASN A 68 3.26 -19.98 13.77
N THR A 69 2.02 -19.74 13.34
CA THR A 69 1.47 -20.28 12.09
C THR A 69 1.40 -19.21 11.00
N ALA A 70 2.06 -19.45 9.87
CA ALA A 70 1.89 -18.67 8.64
C ALA A 70 0.58 -19.07 7.97
N ARG A 71 -0.36 -18.13 7.79
CA ARG A 71 -1.73 -18.39 7.32
C ARG A 71 -2.31 -17.25 6.47
N GLY A 72 -1.48 -16.49 5.75
CA GLY A 72 -1.99 -15.46 4.83
C GLY A 72 -2.93 -14.44 5.49
N VAL A 73 -4.21 -14.41 5.10
CA VAL A 73 -5.20 -13.48 5.66
C VAL A 73 -5.66 -13.97 7.04
N VAL A 74 -5.48 -13.14 8.08
CA VAL A 74 -5.83 -13.48 9.47
C VAL A 74 -6.64 -12.39 10.15
N LYS A 75 -7.51 -12.79 11.08
CA LYS A 75 -8.28 -11.90 11.97
C LYS A 75 -7.67 -11.97 13.37
N THR A 76 -7.23 -10.84 13.91
CA THR A 76 -6.58 -10.75 15.23
C THR A 76 -7.14 -9.60 16.06
N CYS A 77 -6.79 -9.51 17.35
CA CYS A 77 -7.08 -8.32 18.13
C CYS A 77 -6.10 -7.17 17.80
N VAL A 78 -6.50 -5.93 18.07
CA VAL A 78 -5.66 -4.74 17.88
C VAL A 78 -4.29 -4.90 18.56
N ASP A 79 -4.20 -5.48 19.76
CA ASP A 79 -2.91 -5.68 20.43
C ASP A 79 -2.02 -6.73 19.77
N CYS A 80 -2.59 -7.79 19.18
CA CYS A 80 -1.83 -8.73 18.36
C CYS A 80 -1.40 -8.12 17.01
N PHE A 81 -2.23 -7.25 16.44
CA PHE A 81 -1.88 -6.46 15.26
C PHE A 81 -0.77 -5.45 15.54
N LEU A 82 -0.75 -4.81 16.72
CA LEU A 82 0.21 -3.78 17.13
C LEU A 82 1.50 -4.34 17.74
N LYS A 83 1.46 -5.44 18.50
CA LYS A 83 2.62 -6.04 19.20
C LYS A 83 3.43 -5.03 20.04
N GLY A 84 2.75 -4.06 20.66
CA GLY A 84 3.37 -2.99 21.46
C GLY A 84 3.91 -1.79 20.67
N HIS A 85 3.71 -1.74 19.35
CA HIS A 85 4.07 -0.58 18.52
C HIS A 85 2.90 0.40 18.35
N GLY A 86 3.19 1.62 17.90
CA GLY A 86 2.17 2.66 17.71
C GLY A 86 1.11 2.33 16.65
N LEU A 87 -0.10 2.84 16.86
CA LEU A 87 -1.25 2.74 15.97
C LEU A 87 -1.35 4.00 15.09
N PHE A 88 -1.51 3.81 13.78
CA PHE A 88 -1.63 4.90 12.81
C PHE A 88 -2.77 4.60 11.82
N ARG A 89 -3.51 5.63 11.41
CA ARG A 89 -4.56 5.55 10.37
C ARG A 89 -3.98 5.95 9.02
N PHE A 90 -4.21 5.16 7.98
CA PHE A 90 -3.83 5.50 6.60
C PHE A 90 -4.81 6.53 6.03
N GLU A 91 -4.30 7.56 5.34
CA GLU A 91 -5.15 8.64 4.79
C GLU A 91 -5.46 8.41 3.30
N TYR A 92 -6.72 8.62 2.91
CA TYR A 92 -7.18 8.61 1.52
C TYR A 92 -7.63 10.01 1.09
N ASN A 93 -7.73 10.27 -0.22
CA ASN A 93 -8.04 11.58 -0.80
C ASN A 93 -7.07 12.69 -0.37
N VAL A 94 -5.79 12.38 -0.10
CA VAL A 94 -4.83 13.45 0.23
C VAL A 94 -4.42 14.22 -1.03
N SER A 95 -4.06 15.50 -0.90
CA SER A 95 -3.54 16.26 -2.04
C SER A 95 -2.19 15.72 -2.52
N HIS A 96 -1.87 15.89 -3.81
CA HIS A 96 -0.57 15.48 -4.38
C HIS A 96 0.63 16.03 -3.60
N ASN A 97 0.57 17.29 -3.14
CA ASN A 97 1.60 17.86 -2.27
C ASN A 97 1.75 17.08 -0.95
N ARG A 98 0.64 16.78 -0.26
CA ARG A 98 0.63 15.97 0.97
C ARG A 98 1.17 14.55 0.72
N PHE A 99 0.80 13.94 -0.40
CA PHE A 99 1.28 12.61 -0.81
C PHE A 99 2.80 12.61 -1.01
N ASN A 100 3.34 13.60 -1.74
CA ASN A 100 4.76 13.70 -2.05
C ASN A 100 5.64 13.85 -0.79
N ILE A 101 5.22 14.66 0.19
CA ILE A 101 5.97 14.85 1.44
C ILE A 101 5.81 13.71 2.46
N LYS A 102 4.77 12.88 2.35
CA LYS A 102 4.52 11.76 3.29
C LYS A 102 5.21 10.47 2.85
N ASN A 103 5.67 9.73 3.85
CA ASN A 103 6.26 8.39 3.71
C ASN A 103 5.35 7.45 2.89
N ARG A 104 5.96 6.56 2.11
CA ARG A 104 5.25 5.44 1.45
C ARG A 104 4.52 4.58 2.50
N GLY A 105 3.38 3.99 2.14
CA GLY A 105 2.58 3.21 3.08
C GLY A 105 1.85 4.03 4.17
N THR A 106 1.59 5.33 3.96
CA THR A 106 0.88 6.17 4.95
C THR A 106 -0.32 6.94 4.40
N CYS A 107 -0.37 7.17 3.09
CA CYS A 107 -1.48 7.87 2.44
C CYS A 107 -1.56 7.55 0.94
N SER A 108 -2.72 7.83 0.35
CA SER A 108 -2.99 7.78 -1.10
C SER A 108 -3.82 8.99 -1.54
N THR A 109 -3.57 9.47 -2.75
CA THR A 109 -4.40 10.50 -3.42
C THR A 109 -5.76 9.95 -3.85
N GLU A 110 -5.89 8.63 -3.98
CA GLU A 110 -7.10 7.96 -4.44
C GLU A 110 -8.26 8.07 -3.45
N SER A 111 -9.47 8.01 -4.01
CA SER A 111 -10.70 7.85 -3.22
C SER A 111 -10.87 6.43 -2.70
N CYS A 112 -11.78 6.25 -1.74
CA CYS A 112 -12.00 4.96 -1.10
C CYS A 112 -13.46 4.74 -0.70
N TYR A 113 -13.84 3.47 -0.62
CA TYR A 113 -15.14 3.03 -0.16
C TYR A 113 -15.40 3.41 1.31
N PRO A 114 -16.68 3.60 1.70
CA PRO A 114 -17.08 3.83 3.08
C PRO A 114 -16.73 2.64 3.99
N GLY A 115 -16.84 2.87 5.30
CA GLY A 115 -16.44 1.90 6.32
C GLY A 115 -17.10 0.52 6.15
N GLY A 116 -18.43 0.47 6.02
CA GLY A 116 -19.18 -0.78 5.88
C GLY A 116 -18.75 -1.63 4.67
N GLU A 117 -18.59 -1.03 3.50
CA GLU A 117 -18.10 -1.72 2.30
C GLU A 117 -16.66 -2.22 2.48
N THR A 118 -15.81 -1.43 3.14
CA THR A 118 -14.43 -1.87 3.47
C THR A 118 -14.45 -3.12 4.36
N VAL A 119 -15.31 -3.13 5.40
CA VAL A 119 -15.44 -4.26 6.33
C VAL A 119 -16.00 -5.50 5.64
N ARG A 120 -17.00 -5.33 4.76
CA ARG A 120 -17.56 -6.41 3.94
C ARG A 120 -16.46 -7.08 3.11
N ARG A 121 -15.73 -6.30 2.31
CA ARG A 121 -14.64 -6.79 1.44
C ARG A 121 -13.53 -7.50 2.22
N ALA A 122 -13.10 -6.93 3.35
CA ALA A 122 -12.08 -7.54 4.20
C ALA A 122 -12.56 -8.87 4.81
N SER A 123 -13.84 -8.96 5.17
CA SER A 123 -14.44 -10.19 5.73
C SER A 123 -14.60 -11.26 4.66
N GLU A 124 -15.15 -10.93 3.49
CA GLU A 124 -15.27 -11.86 2.34
C GLU A 124 -13.94 -12.49 1.94
N ILE A 125 -12.83 -11.75 2.00
CA ILE A 125 -11.49 -12.30 1.72
C ILE A 125 -11.02 -13.24 2.82
N PHE A 126 -11.30 -12.93 4.09
CA PHE A 126 -10.96 -13.78 5.24
C PHE A 126 -11.79 -15.07 5.27
N ASP A 127 -13.08 -14.98 4.93
CA ASP A 127 -14.03 -16.09 5.00
C ASP A 127 -13.90 -17.07 3.80
N LYS A 128 -13.24 -16.66 2.71
CA LYS A 128 -12.91 -17.54 1.55
C LYS A 128 -11.98 -18.71 1.89
N ASP A 129 -11.08 -18.52 2.85
CA ASP A 129 -10.10 -19.52 3.27
C ASP A 129 -9.67 -19.29 4.72
N PRO A 130 -10.54 -19.58 5.71
CA PRO A 130 -10.21 -19.35 7.12
C PRO A 130 -9.18 -20.34 7.68
N THR A 131 -8.87 -21.42 6.93
CA THR A 131 -7.95 -22.49 7.34
C THR A 131 -6.52 -22.22 6.90
N HIS A 132 -6.27 -21.91 5.63
CA HIS A 132 -4.95 -21.69 5.06
C HIS A 132 -4.66 -20.21 4.75
N GLY A 133 -5.71 -19.38 4.66
CA GLY A 133 -5.68 -17.94 4.43
C GLY A 133 -5.02 -17.51 3.11
N THR A 134 -5.01 -18.40 2.13
CA THR A 134 -4.68 -18.15 0.73
C THR A 134 -5.80 -17.43 -0.04
N GLY A 135 -6.89 -17.02 0.65
CA GLY A 135 -8.02 -16.28 0.06
C GLY A 135 -7.69 -14.93 -0.60
N PHE A 136 -6.46 -14.42 -0.41
CA PHE A 136 -5.89 -13.27 -1.12
C PHE A 136 -4.64 -13.62 -1.95
N GLY A 137 -4.47 -14.89 -2.30
CA GLY A 137 -3.29 -15.42 -2.99
C GLY A 137 -2.07 -15.60 -2.08
N GLU A 138 -0.90 -15.83 -2.68
CA GLU A 138 0.36 -15.97 -1.94
C GLU A 138 1.01 -14.62 -1.63
N TYR A 139 1.54 -14.49 -0.41
CA TYR A 139 2.18 -13.26 0.05
C TYR A 139 3.52 -13.03 -0.66
N ASN A 140 3.64 -11.90 -1.37
CA ASN A 140 4.86 -11.42 -1.99
C ASN A 140 5.22 -10.03 -1.45
N LEU A 141 6.38 -9.90 -0.80
CA LEU A 141 6.86 -8.65 -0.18
C LEU A 141 6.80 -7.42 -1.10
N LEU A 142 6.93 -7.60 -2.41
CA LEU A 142 7.05 -6.52 -3.40
C LEU A 142 5.81 -6.34 -4.30
N LYS A 143 4.81 -7.23 -4.24
CA LYS A 143 3.67 -7.25 -5.19
C LYS A 143 2.32 -7.74 -4.64
N ASN A 144 2.30 -8.39 -3.48
CA ASN A 144 1.08 -8.84 -2.81
C ASN A 144 1.35 -8.91 -1.31
N ASN A 145 1.36 -7.75 -0.66
CA ASN A 145 1.69 -7.59 0.75
C ASN A 145 0.49 -7.02 1.54
N CYS A 146 0.71 -6.64 2.81
CA CYS A 146 -0.35 -6.12 3.67
C CYS A 146 -0.92 -4.76 3.22
N GLU A 147 -0.12 -3.91 2.57
CA GLU A 147 -0.56 -2.62 2.00
C GLU A 147 -1.46 -2.85 0.78
N ASP A 148 -1.10 -3.82 -0.08
CA ASP A 148 -1.92 -4.21 -1.24
C ASP A 148 -3.29 -4.75 -0.81
N PHE A 149 -3.31 -5.63 0.20
CA PHE A 149 -4.54 -6.17 0.80
C PHE A 149 -5.45 -5.06 1.35
N ALA A 150 -4.90 -4.16 2.16
CA ALA A 150 -5.69 -3.10 2.77
C ALA A 150 -6.18 -2.08 1.73
N SER A 151 -5.36 -1.75 0.73
CA SER A 151 -5.75 -0.91 -0.40
C SER A 151 -6.84 -1.54 -1.26
N TYR A 152 -6.77 -2.85 -1.53
CA TYR A 152 -7.83 -3.58 -2.24
C TYR A 152 -9.17 -3.59 -1.48
N CYS A 153 -9.11 -3.72 -0.14
CA CYS A 153 -10.32 -3.60 0.70
C CYS A 153 -10.91 -2.19 0.64
N LYS A 154 -10.07 -1.15 0.58
CA LYS A 154 -10.50 0.26 0.53
C LYS A 154 -10.91 0.75 -0.86
N ARG A 155 -10.38 0.21 -1.96
CA ARG A 155 -10.50 0.81 -3.31
C ARG A 155 -11.00 -0.11 -4.42
N GLY A 156 -11.17 -1.42 -4.17
CA GLY A 156 -11.53 -2.36 -5.22
C GLY A 156 -10.35 -2.91 -6.02
N THR A 157 -9.23 -2.19 -6.05
CA THR A 157 -8.07 -2.45 -6.91
C THR A 157 -6.74 -2.35 -6.15
N SER A 158 -5.84 -3.30 -6.37
CA SER A 158 -4.45 -3.26 -5.88
C SER A 158 -3.56 -2.46 -6.85
N VAL A 159 -3.87 -1.19 -7.06
CA VAL A 159 -3.00 -0.28 -7.84
C VAL A 159 -1.75 0.01 -7.02
N SER A 160 -0.58 -0.20 -7.63
CA SER A 160 0.70 0.18 -7.02
C SER A 160 0.83 1.70 -6.95
N GLU A 161 0.76 2.25 -5.75
CA GLU A 161 0.99 3.68 -5.47
C GLU A 161 2.35 4.18 -6.01
N GLN A 162 3.28 3.26 -6.31
CA GLN A 162 4.57 3.59 -6.95
C GLN A 162 4.40 4.08 -8.39
N ALA A 163 3.45 3.53 -9.15
CA ALA A 163 3.14 4.00 -10.50
C ALA A 163 2.51 5.41 -10.47
N VAL A 164 1.62 5.65 -9.50
CA VAL A 164 1.02 6.98 -9.25
C VAL A 164 2.10 8.01 -8.91
N ARG A 165 3.03 7.68 -7.98
CA ARG A 165 4.19 8.55 -7.65
C ARG A 165 5.00 8.95 -8.88
N VAL A 166 5.32 7.99 -9.77
CA VAL A 166 6.11 8.23 -10.98
C VAL A 166 5.34 9.13 -11.96
N TRP A 167 4.04 8.89 -12.13
CA TRP A 167 3.17 9.75 -12.97
C TRP A 167 3.08 11.18 -12.42
N SER A 168 2.86 11.35 -11.12
CA SER A 168 2.79 12.68 -10.49
C SER A 168 4.09 13.48 -10.63
N VAL A 169 5.25 12.81 -10.54
CA VAL A 169 6.55 13.45 -10.79
C VAL A 169 6.73 13.80 -12.26
N GLY A 170 6.34 12.91 -13.19
CA GLY A 170 6.37 13.18 -14.63
C GLY A 170 5.53 14.39 -15.04
N ASN A 171 4.29 14.48 -14.56
CA ASN A 171 3.42 15.65 -14.79
C ASN A 171 3.94 16.94 -14.13
N SER A 172 4.72 16.86 -13.04
CA SER A 172 5.29 18.05 -12.38
C SER A 172 6.40 18.73 -13.20
N PHE A 173 6.94 18.07 -14.23
CA PHE A 173 7.88 18.66 -15.18
C PHE A 173 7.25 19.08 -16.52
N ALA A 174 5.98 18.71 -16.77
CA ALA A 174 5.28 19.02 -18.02
C ALA A 174 4.58 20.40 -18.00
N ASP A 175 4.43 21.03 -16.83
CA ASP A 175 3.66 22.26 -16.62
C ASP A 175 4.56 23.49 -16.38
N SER A 176 5.65 23.61 -17.16
CA SER A 176 6.58 24.75 -17.06
C SER A 176 7.16 25.23 -18.39
N THR A 177 6.47 24.98 -19.51
CA THR A 177 6.68 25.71 -20.77
C THR A 177 5.37 25.94 -21.53
N ASN A 178 4.71 27.08 -21.29
CA ASN A 178 4.65 28.20 -22.25
C ASN A 178 3.41 29.09 -21.98
N SER A 179 3.62 30.28 -21.40
CA SER A 179 2.58 31.32 -21.33
C SER A 179 2.76 32.33 -22.47
N SER A 180 1.64 32.80 -23.03
CA SER A 180 1.51 33.70 -24.21
C SER A 180 1.61 32.96 -25.56
N SER A 181 0.79 33.22 -26.60
CA SER A 181 -0.10 34.37 -26.82
C SER A 181 -1.29 34.05 -27.76
N THR A 182 -2.45 34.64 -27.45
CA THR A 182 -3.48 35.20 -28.37
C THR A 182 -3.89 34.51 -29.70
N THR A 183 -5.15 34.06 -29.72
CA THR A 183 -6.23 34.33 -30.72
C THR A 183 -6.26 33.75 -32.15
N SER A 184 -7.51 33.41 -32.53
CA SER A 184 -8.14 33.36 -33.88
C SER A 184 -7.89 32.17 -34.84
N ALA A 185 -8.89 31.27 -34.84
CA ALA A 185 -9.61 30.72 -36.00
C ALA A 185 -8.87 30.34 -37.30
N ALA A 186 -8.87 29.04 -37.61
CA ALA A 186 -9.41 28.48 -38.87
C ALA A 186 -9.50 26.94 -38.80
N SER A 187 -10.59 26.36 -39.32
CA SER A 187 -10.60 24.94 -39.74
C SER A 187 -9.98 24.84 -41.13
N PRO A 188 -9.28 23.75 -41.46
CA PRO A 188 -9.74 22.95 -42.59
C PRO A 188 -9.61 21.42 -42.42
N SER A 189 -10.09 20.73 -43.45
CA SER A 189 -10.37 19.30 -43.60
C SER A 189 -9.18 18.32 -43.63
N ARG A 190 -9.54 17.04 -43.46
CA ARG A 190 -8.83 15.79 -43.83
C ARG A 190 -7.85 15.91 -45.01
N ILE A 191 -6.74 15.15 -44.95
CA ILE A 191 -6.37 14.08 -45.91
C ILE A 191 -5.48 13.06 -45.16
N ASP A 192 -5.51 11.80 -45.59
CA ASP A 192 -4.80 10.63 -45.05
C ASP A 192 -3.32 10.60 -45.48
N ASP A 193 -2.43 9.95 -44.70
CA ASP A 193 -1.76 8.69 -45.11
C ASP A 193 -0.77 8.13 -44.06
N ALA A 194 -0.41 6.85 -44.20
CA ALA A 194 0.51 6.13 -43.30
C ALA A 194 2.00 6.31 -43.67
N THR A 195 2.94 6.06 -42.72
CA THR A 195 4.24 5.33 -42.92
C THR A 195 5.20 5.42 -41.70
N THR A 196 5.37 4.27 -41.01
CA THR A 196 6.64 3.61 -40.63
C THR A 196 7.72 4.27 -39.72
N SER A 197 7.86 3.68 -38.53
CA SER A 197 9.09 3.35 -37.75
C SER A 197 10.18 4.37 -37.36
N LYS A 198 10.48 4.40 -36.05
CA LYS A 198 11.83 4.30 -35.42
C LYS A 198 11.68 3.96 -33.93
N ALA A 199 12.16 2.79 -33.48
CA ALA A 199 13.45 2.58 -32.81
C ALA A 199 13.60 3.40 -31.50
N ALA A 200 13.47 2.82 -30.30
CA ALA A 200 14.31 1.79 -29.67
C ALA A 200 15.73 2.28 -29.27
N PHE A 201 15.79 3.04 -28.17
CA PHE A 201 16.97 3.43 -27.39
C PHE A 201 16.46 3.88 -26.00
N LEU A 202 17.14 3.70 -24.86
CA LEU A 202 18.37 2.98 -24.54
C LEU A 202 18.32 2.51 -23.05
N ILE A 203 18.95 1.40 -22.70
CA ILE A 203 19.40 1.08 -21.33
C ILE A 203 20.88 0.75 -21.43
N SER A 204 21.79 1.51 -20.78
CA SER A 204 23.14 1.03 -20.48
C SER A 204 23.91 1.86 -19.45
N LYS A 205 24.43 1.14 -18.45
CA LYS A 205 25.70 1.34 -17.72
C LYS A 205 26.14 2.72 -17.23
N ALA A 206 26.37 2.79 -15.92
CA ALA A 206 27.51 3.48 -15.32
C ALA A 206 28.22 2.54 -14.32
N THR A 207 29.26 1.83 -14.79
CA THR A 207 30.17 1.01 -13.95
C THR A 207 31.51 0.78 -14.67
N SER A 208 32.47 1.66 -14.40
CA SER A 208 33.90 1.57 -14.73
C SER A 208 34.54 2.91 -14.38
N PHE A 209 35.74 3.07 -13.84
CA PHE A 209 36.78 2.24 -13.26
C PHE A 209 37.82 3.30 -12.86
N PHE A 210 38.35 3.31 -11.64
CA PHE A 210 39.60 4.02 -11.35
C PHE A 210 40.68 2.98 -11.03
N SER A 211 41.63 2.89 -11.94
CA SER A 211 42.98 2.37 -11.78
C SER A 211 43.83 3.35 -12.61
N SER A 212 45.05 3.73 -12.25
CA SER A 212 46.01 3.12 -11.32
C SER A 212 46.93 4.23 -10.80
N ASP A 213 47.70 3.99 -9.74
CA ASP A 213 49.16 4.19 -9.84
C ASP A 213 49.93 3.51 -8.70
N SER A 214 51.01 2.84 -9.13
CA SER A 214 52.27 2.45 -8.45
C SER A 214 52.29 2.28 -6.92
#